data_AF-D4YMM3-F1
#
_entry.id   AF-D4YMM3-F1
#
_cell.length_a   1.000
_cell.length_b   1.000
_cell.length_c   1.000
_cell.angle_alpha   90.00
_cell.angle_beta   90.00
_cell.angle_gamma   90.00
#
_symmetry.space_group_name_H-M   'P 1'
#
loop_
_entity.id
_entity.type
_entity.pdbx_description
1 polymer ?
#
loop_
_entity_poly.entity_id
_entity_poly.type
_entity_poly.pdbx_seq_one_letter_code
_entity_poly.pdbx_strand_id
1 'polypeptide(L)'
;MLGLIGVLLALGLLIFLAYRGFSVLYLAPITALVAVAFAGLPLVATYTQIFMPAVGKYIITYFPVFALGAIFGKLMSDTGFAKAIALWIVNTIGAKRAMLATILSGAILTYGGVSVFVVAFALFPIANQMFRAADIPKRLIPGAIVAGSATFTMSALPGTPAIQNAIPGPFFGTNAFAAPVFGIVAGLIMFVLATMWLGWRAKKLTAAGEGYQDSNTRPGFGEAGENDNNGDTGTSSGTTTSAVTQ
;
A
#
# COMPACT_ATOMS: atom_id res chain seq x y z
N MET A 1 -37.60 1.87 -5.24
CA MET A 1 -36.99 0.58 -5.68
C MET A 1 -36.08 0.78 -6.89
N LEU A 2 -36.58 1.33 -8.00
CA LEU A 2 -35.78 1.63 -9.21
C LEU A 2 -34.52 2.48 -8.96
N GLY A 3 -34.62 3.55 -8.15
CA GLY A 3 -33.44 4.36 -7.80
C GLY A 3 -32.36 3.58 -7.02
N LEU A 4 -32.74 2.68 -6.12
CA LEU A 4 -31.79 1.83 -5.38
C LEU A 4 -31.07 0.86 -6.34
N ILE A 5 -31.82 0.25 -7.26
CA ILE A 5 -31.26 -0.60 -8.31
C ILE A 5 -30.28 0.20 -9.18
N GLY A 6 -30.65 1.43 -9.55
CA GLY A 6 -29.80 2.36 -10.28
C GLY A 6 -28.48 2.67 -9.57
N VAL A 7 -28.52 2.92 -8.26
CA VAL A 7 -27.31 3.16 -7.45
C VAL A 7 -26.43 1.91 -7.38
N LEU A 8 -27.01 0.74 -7.15
CA LEU A 8 -26.25 -0.52 -7.11
C LEU A 8 -25.63 -0.86 -8.46
N LEU A 9 -26.35 -0.63 -9.55
CA LEU A 9 -25.86 -0.84 -10.91
C LEU A 9 -24.74 0.14 -11.25
N ALA A 10 -24.92 1.43 -10.94
CA ALA A 10 -23.89 2.46 -11.12
C ALA A 10 -22.61 2.13 -10.33
N LEU A 11 -22.75 1.69 -9.07
CA LEU A 11 -21.63 1.29 -8.23
C LEU A 11 -20.93 0.05 -8.78
N GLY A 12 -21.68 -0.99 -9.14
CA GLY A 12 -21.12 -2.21 -9.76
C GLY A 12 -20.39 -1.91 -11.07
N LEU A 13 -20.96 -1.03 -11.89
CA LEU A 13 -20.36 -0.57 -13.14
C LEU A 13 -19.06 0.21 -12.88
N LEU A 14 -19.06 1.14 -11.92
CA LEU A 14 -17.87 1.90 -11.52
C LEU A 14 -16.75 0.94 -11.08
N ILE A 15 -17.06 0.00 -10.19
CA ILE A 15 -16.09 -0.98 -9.69
C ILE A 15 -15.54 -1.82 -10.84
N PHE A 16 -16.41 -2.37 -11.69
CA PHE A 16 -16.01 -3.21 -12.83
C PHE A 16 -15.08 -2.48 -13.79
N LEU A 17 -15.41 -1.24 -14.18
CA LEU A 17 -14.60 -0.44 -15.09
C LEU A 17 -13.29 0.03 -14.43
N ALA A 18 -13.31 0.36 -13.13
CA ALA A 18 -12.10 0.73 -12.40
C ALA A 18 -11.09 -0.42 -12.36
N TYR A 19 -11.55 -1.67 -12.16
CA TYR A 19 -10.68 -2.86 -12.25
C TYR A 19 -10.12 -3.11 -13.66
N ARG A 20 -10.78 -2.58 -14.70
CA ARG A 20 -10.31 -2.65 -16.10
C ARG A 20 -9.32 -1.53 -16.46
N GLY A 21 -8.92 -0.71 -15.49
CA GLY A 21 -7.89 0.33 -15.67
C GLY A 21 -8.42 1.68 -16.16
N PHE A 22 -9.73 1.86 -16.27
CA PHE A 22 -10.30 3.18 -16.55
C PHE A 22 -10.17 4.09 -15.33
N SER A 23 -9.80 5.35 -15.55
CA SER A 23 -9.65 6.31 -14.46
C SER A 23 -11.00 6.61 -13.80
N VAL A 24 -11.03 6.45 -12.48
CA VAL A 24 -12.21 6.74 -11.64
C VAL A 24 -12.65 8.20 -11.78
N LEU A 25 -11.73 9.11 -12.11
CA LEU A 25 -12.03 10.54 -12.33
C LEU A 25 -13.04 10.73 -13.47
N TYR A 26 -12.91 9.97 -14.56
CA TYR A 26 -13.86 10.02 -15.68
C TYR A 26 -15.09 9.16 -15.43
N LEU A 27 -14.93 8.02 -14.76
CA LEU A 27 -16.04 7.08 -14.51
C LEU A 27 -17.05 7.61 -13.51
N ALA A 28 -16.62 8.30 -12.46
CA ALA A 28 -17.49 8.80 -11.40
C ALA A 28 -18.66 9.64 -11.96
N PRO A 29 -18.44 10.69 -12.79
CA PRO A 29 -19.55 11.45 -13.38
C PRO A 29 -20.43 10.61 -14.32
N ILE A 30 -19.84 9.71 -15.13
CA ILE A 30 -20.60 8.89 -16.09
C ILE A 30 -21.53 7.91 -15.36
N THR A 31 -21.00 7.20 -14.37
CA THR A 31 -21.76 6.23 -13.57
C THR A 31 -22.78 6.90 -12.66
N ALA A 32 -22.51 8.12 -12.16
CA ALA A 32 -23.50 8.92 -11.45
C ALA A 32 -24.73 9.21 -12.34
N LEU A 33 -24.54 9.54 -13.63
CA LEU A 33 -25.65 9.73 -14.56
C LEU A 33 -26.49 8.47 -14.75
N VAL A 34 -25.89 7.27 -14.68
CA VAL A 34 -26.63 6.00 -14.71
C VAL A 34 -27.55 5.91 -13.49
N ALA A 35 -27.07 6.22 -12.29
CA ALA A 35 -27.92 6.21 -11.09
C ALA A 35 -29.08 7.23 -11.20
N VAL A 36 -28.80 8.43 -11.73
CA VAL A 36 -29.79 9.50 -11.93
C VAL A 36 -30.84 9.11 -12.96
N ALA A 37 -30.45 8.42 -14.04
CA ALA A 37 -31.36 7.93 -15.07
C ALA A 37 -32.39 6.96 -14.48
N PHE A 38 -31.94 6.01 -13.67
CA PHE A 38 -32.81 5.05 -12.98
C PHE A 38 -33.66 5.68 -11.87
N ALA A 39 -33.23 6.81 -11.32
CA ALA A 39 -34.02 7.59 -10.36
C ALA A 39 -35.11 8.44 -11.03
N GLY A 40 -35.14 8.55 -12.37
CA GLY A 40 -36.11 9.36 -13.10
C GLY A 40 -35.88 10.87 -12.93
N LEU A 41 -34.67 11.29 -12.55
CA LEU A 41 -34.34 12.69 -12.32
C LEU A 41 -33.76 13.34 -13.59
N PRO A 42 -33.89 14.67 -13.78
CA PRO A 42 -33.36 15.35 -14.95
C PRO A 42 -31.83 15.29 -14.98
N LEU A 43 -31.26 14.51 -15.91
CA LEU A 43 -29.83 14.19 -15.97
C LEU A 43 -28.92 15.42 -15.93
N VAL A 44 -29.12 16.37 -16.85
CA VAL A 44 -28.28 17.57 -16.97
C VAL A 44 -28.44 18.48 -15.76
N ALA A 45 -29.66 18.61 -15.21
CA ALA A 45 -29.89 19.45 -14.04
C ALA A 45 -29.26 18.83 -12.78
N THR A 46 -29.44 17.53 -12.55
CA THR A 46 -28.80 16.83 -11.43
C THR A 46 -27.28 16.86 -11.55
N TYR A 47 -26.73 16.72 -12.76
CA TYR A 47 -25.30 16.85 -13.00
C TYR A 47 -24.78 18.25 -12.64
N THR A 48 -25.40 19.30 -13.18
CA THR A 48 -24.92 20.69 -13.03
C THR A 48 -25.25 21.32 -11.68
N GLN A 49 -26.38 20.97 -11.07
CA GLN A 49 -26.89 21.62 -9.85
C GLN A 49 -26.63 20.81 -8.58
N ILE A 50 -26.38 19.50 -8.68
CA ILE A 50 -26.15 18.64 -7.51
C ILE A 50 -24.73 18.07 -7.52
N PHE A 51 -24.36 17.37 -8.60
CA PHE A 51 -23.05 16.72 -8.68
C PHE A 51 -21.90 17.75 -8.74
N MET A 52 -21.95 18.70 -9.67
CA MET A 52 -20.86 19.68 -9.85
C MET A 52 -20.62 20.57 -8.61
N PRO A 53 -21.64 21.10 -7.91
CA PRO A 53 -21.44 21.84 -6.68
C PRO A 53 -20.85 20.97 -5.55
N ALA A 54 -21.26 19.71 -5.45
CA ALA A 54 -20.69 18.76 -4.49
C ALA A 54 -19.20 18.50 -4.78
N VAL A 55 -18.83 18.30 -6.05
CA VAL A 55 -17.43 18.19 -6.48
C VAL A 55 -16.64 19.47 -6.16
N GLY A 56 -17.20 20.64 -6.46
CA GLY A 56 -16.57 21.92 -6.15
C GLY A 56 -16.29 22.09 -4.66
N LYS A 57 -17.29 21.81 -3.81
CA LYS A 57 -17.15 21.83 -2.36
C LYS A 57 -16.07 20.85 -1.88
N TYR A 58 -16.02 19.65 -2.45
CA TYR A 58 -15.01 18.65 -2.13
C TYR A 58 -13.60 19.17 -2.44
N ILE A 59 -13.39 19.72 -3.65
CA ILE A 59 -12.10 20.30 -4.05
C ILE A 59 -11.71 21.42 -3.09
N ILE A 60 -12.58 22.40 -2.84
CA ILE A 60 -12.29 23.52 -1.94
C ILE A 60 -11.90 23.04 -0.54
N THR A 61 -12.60 22.04 -0.02
CA THR A 61 -12.42 21.55 1.35
C THR A 61 -11.14 20.73 1.51
N TYR A 62 -10.87 19.82 0.57
CA TYR A 62 -9.84 18.79 0.77
C TYR A 62 -8.59 18.97 -0.08
N PHE A 63 -8.67 19.69 -1.20
CA PHE A 63 -7.54 19.87 -2.10
C PHE A 63 -6.30 20.46 -1.40
N PRO A 64 -6.38 21.50 -0.55
CA PRO A 64 -5.19 22.05 0.09
C PRO A 64 -4.47 21.03 0.97
N VAL A 65 -5.21 20.28 1.78
CA VAL A 65 -4.66 19.25 2.68
C VAL A 65 -4.04 18.11 1.86
N PHE A 66 -4.71 17.65 0.81
CA PHE A 66 -4.19 16.59 -0.05
C PHE A 66 -2.99 17.03 -0.89
N ALA A 67 -2.98 18.27 -1.39
CA ALA A 67 -1.86 18.83 -2.14
C ALA A 67 -0.62 18.95 -1.25
N LEU A 68 -0.77 19.51 -0.04
CA LEU A 68 0.33 19.60 0.92
C LEU A 68 0.82 18.23 1.36
N GLY A 69 -0.08 17.29 1.65
CA GLY A 69 0.27 15.90 1.97
C GLY A 69 1.00 15.20 0.82
N ALA A 70 0.57 15.40 -0.42
CA ALA A 70 1.23 14.83 -1.60
C ALA A 70 2.62 15.44 -1.83
N ILE A 71 2.79 16.75 -1.67
CA ILE A 71 4.08 17.43 -1.76
C ILE A 71 5.02 16.92 -0.66
N PHE A 72 4.54 16.83 0.59
CA PHE A 72 5.32 16.32 1.71
C PHE A 72 5.77 14.86 1.46
N GLY A 73 4.83 13.99 1.07
CA GLY A 73 5.14 12.59 0.76
C GLY A 73 6.12 12.45 -0.41
N LYS A 74 6.03 13.32 -1.42
CA LYS A 74 6.96 13.37 -2.53
C LYS A 74 8.34 13.87 -2.12
N LEU A 75 8.41 14.94 -1.31
CA LEU A 75 9.67 15.47 -0.79
C LEU A 75 10.41 14.42 0.05
N MET A 76 9.71 13.71 0.94
CA MET A 76 10.28 12.62 1.74
C MET A 76 10.83 11.45 0.88
N SER A 77 10.19 11.21 -0.27
CA SER A 77 10.66 10.23 -1.25
C SER A 77 11.91 10.70 -1.98
N ASP A 78 11.89 11.94 -2.48
CA ASP A 78 12.90 12.46 -3.40
C ASP A 78 14.21 12.82 -2.68
N THR A 79 14.14 13.23 -1.42
CA THR A 79 15.33 13.51 -0.60
C THR A 79 16.03 12.24 -0.09
N GLY A 80 15.41 11.07 -0.23
CA GLY A 80 15.90 9.82 0.36
C GLY A 80 15.69 9.70 1.87
N PHE A 81 15.02 10.66 2.52
CA PHE A 81 14.75 10.61 3.96
C PHE A 81 13.93 9.39 4.36
N ALA A 82 12.95 8.98 3.55
CA ALA A 82 12.19 7.76 3.79
C ALA A 82 13.11 6.52 3.93
N LYS A 83 14.12 6.41 3.06
CA LYS A 83 15.11 5.32 3.09
C LYS A 83 16.01 5.41 4.33
N ALA A 84 16.47 6.60 4.69
CA ALA A 84 17.31 6.82 5.87
C ALA A 84 16.59 6.45 7.18
N ILE A 85 15.33 6.89 7.34
CA ILE A 85 14.49 6.57 8.50
C ILE A 85 14.25 5.06 8.58
N ALA A 86 13.93 4.43 7.44
CA ALA A 86 13.73 2.99 7.39
C ALA A 86 14.98 2.22 7.85
N LEU A 87 16.17 2.56 7.33
CA LEU A 87 17.44 1.95 7.73
C LEU A 87 17.74 2.17 9.22
N TRP A 88 17.48 3.37 9.74
CA TRP A 88 17.69 3.67 11.15
C TRP A 88 16.82 2.79 12.05
N ILE A 89 15.52 2.66 11.75
CA ILE A 89 14.58 1.81 12.52
C ILE A 89 15.04 0.35 12.50
N VAL A 90 15.40 -0.13 11.30
CA VAL A 90 15.87 -1.50 11.07
C VAL A 90 17.13 -1.81 11.85
N ASN A 91 18.13 -0.92 11.79
CA ASN A 91 19.39 -1.08 12.51
C ASN A 91 19.20 -1.00 14.04
N THR A 92 18.23 -0.21 14.51
CA THR A 92 17.93 -0.08 15.94
C THR A 92 17.24 -1.32 16.50
N ILE A 93 16.28 -1.89 15.76
CA ILE A 93 15.49 -3.05 16.21
C ILE A 93 16.26 -4.37 16.06
N GLY A 94 17.13 -4.45 15.05
CA GLY A 94 18.02 -5.58 14.79
C GLY A 94 17.40 -6.70 13.95
N ALA A 95 18.28 -7.47 13.29
CA ALA A 95 17.90 -8.51 12.33
C ALA A 95 17.00 -9.61 12.91
N LYS A 96 17.16 -9.97 14.20
CA LYS A 96 16.32 -10.98 14.88
C LYS A 96 14.83 -10.64 14.92
N ARG A 97 14.47 -9.37 14.71
CA ARG A 97 13.08 -8.88 14.70
C ARG A 97 12.72 -8.26 13.35
N ALA A 98 13.26 -8.80 12.25
CA ALA A 98 13.06 -8.30 10.89
C ALA A 98 11.59 -8.00 10.54
N MET A 99 10.68 -8.93 10.85
CA MET A 99 9.25 -8.74 10.60
C MET A 99 8.67 -7.51 11.34
N LEU A 100 8.98 -7.37 12.63
CA LEU A 100 8.50 -6.26 13.44
C LEU A 100 9.15 -4.95 12.99
N ALA A 101 10.43 -4.97 12.65
CA ALA A 101 11.14 -3.82 12.10
C ALA A 101 10.48 -3.33 10.81
N THR A 102 10.17 -4.22 9.88
CA THR A 102 9.47 -3.87 8.63
C THR A 102 8.09 -3.27 8.88
N ILE A 103 7.31 -3.86 9.79
CA ILE A 103 5.97 -3.34 10.14
C ILE A 103 6.08 -1.94 10.76
N LEU A 104 6.99 -1.73 11.72
CA LEU A 104 7.17 -0.43 12.36
C LEU A 104 7.73 0.62 11.41
N SER A 105 8.67 0.25 10.53
CA SER A 105 9.15 1.15 9.49
C SER A 105 8.02 1.58 8.57
N GLY A 106 7.20 0.63 8.10
CA GLY A 106 6.04 0.94 7.26
C GLY A 106 5.04 1.86 7.97
N ALA A 107 4.80 1.61 9.26
CA ALA A 107 3.92 2.41 10.09
C ALA A 107 4.41 3.85 10.27
N ILE A 108 5.68 4.02 10.66
CA ILE A 108 6.25 5.34 10.92
C ILE A 108 6.29 6.17 9.62
N LEU A 109 6.72 5.58 8.51
CA LEU A 109 6.79 6.29 7.23
C LEU A 109 5.39 6.71 6.75
N THR A 110 4.41 5.81 6.83
CA THR A 110 3.05 6.11 6.33
C THR A 110 2.31 7.07 7.25
N TYR A 111 2.46 6.91 8.57
CA TYR A 111 1.94 7.88 9.54
C TYR A 111 2.56 9.26 9.33
N GLY A 112 3.84 9.30 8.93
CA GLY A 112 4.51 10.52 8.50
C GLY A 112 3.92 11.15 7.24
N GLY A 113 3.10 10.45 6.44
CA GLY A 113 2.53 10.96 5.19
C GLY A 113 3.26 10.50 3.93
N VAL A 114 4.19 9.54 4.04
CA VAL A 114 4.83 8.92 2.87
C VAL A 114 3.82 8.00 2.18
N SER A 115 3.78 8.06 0.84
CA SER A 115 2.90 7.20 0.04
C SER A 115 3.22 5.73 0.23
N VAL A 116 2.19 4.88 0.37
CA VAL A 116 2.32 3.42 0.48
C VAL A 116 3.16 2.82 -0.64
N PHE A 117 3.08 3.36 -1.86
CA PHE A 117 3.90 2.92 -3.00
C PHE A 117 5.39 3.20 -2.78
N VAL A 118 5.72 4.40 -2.29
CA VAL A 118 7.10 4.78 -1.95
C VAL A 118 7.61 3.92 -0.79
N VAL A 119 6.77 3.68 0.21
CA VAL A 119 7.10 2.81 1.34
C VAL A 119 7.44 1.40 0.85
N ALA A 120 6.69 0.85 -0.10
CA ALA A 120 6.99 -0.45 -0.68
C ALA A 120 8.37 -0.48 -1.36
N PHE A 121 8.69 0.49 -2.22
CA PHE A 121 10.00 0.55 -2.89
C PHE A 121 11.17 0.82 -1.94
N ALA A 122 10.97 1.65 -0.91
CA ALA A 122 12.01 1.95 0.06
C ALA A 122 12.27 0.78 1.01
N LEU A 123 11.22 0.11 1.47
CA LEU A 123 11.33 -0.97 2.46
C LEU A 123 11.64 -2.33 1.86
N PHE A 124 11.18 -2.64 0.65
CA PHE A 124 11.38 -3.96 0.07
C PHE A 124 12.85 -4.41 0.06
N PRO A 125 13.82 -3.65 -0.51
CA PRO A 125 15.22 -4.10 -0.55
C PRO A 125 15.82 -4.27 0.84
N ILE A 126 15.45 -3.41 1.79
CA ILE A 126 15.92 -3.46 3.19
C ILE A 126 15.34 -4.70 3.88
N ALA A 127 14.03 -4.88 3.78
CA ALA A 127 13.31 -6.02 4.36
C ALA A 127 13.80 -7.34 3.74
N ASN A 128 14.10 -7.37 2.44
CA ASN A 128 14.63 -8.54 1.75
C ASN A 128 15.96 -9.00 2.37
N GLN A 129 16.90 -8.07 2.58
CA GLN A 129 18.18 -8.39 3.22
C GLN A 129 18.00 -8.83 4.68
N MET A 130 17.10 -8.19 5.43
CA MET A 130 16.82 -8.57 6.82
C MET A 130 16.15 -9.94 6.94
N PHE A 131 15.16 -10.21 6.09
CA PHE A 131 14.44 -11.48 6.07
C PHE A 131 15.40 -12.61 5.65
N ARG A 132 16.35 -12.32 4.76
CA ARG A 132 17.45 -13.24 4.42
C ARG A 132 18.33 -13.55 5.63
N ALA A 133 18.78 -12.52 6.34
CA ALA A 133 19.64 -12.68 7.52
C ALA A 133 18.93 -13.38 8.68
N ALA A 134 17.61 -13.25 8.78
CA ALA A 134 16.77 -13.87 9.81
C ALA A 134 16.14 -15.20 9.37
N ASP A 135 16.44 -15.67 8.15
CA ASP A 135 15.86 -16.85 7.52
C ASP A 135 14.31 -16.90 7.57
N ILE A 136 13.67 -15.76 7.31
CA ILE A 136 12.21 -15.63 7.23
C ILE A 136 11.77 -15.79 5.78
N PRO A 137 10.70 -16.54 5.48
CA PRO A 137 10.19 -16.71 4.12
C PRO A 137 9.95 -15.38 3.40
N LYS A 138 10.57 -15.23 2.23
CA LYS A 138 10.53 -14.01 1.39
C LYS A 138 9.10 -13.55 1.07
N ARG A 139 8.17 -14.49 0.87
CA ARG A 139 6.75 -14.19 0.56
C ARG A 139 5.99 -13.44 1.65
N LEU A 140 6.56 -13.33 2.86
CA LEU A 140 5.96 -12.54 3.95
C LEU A 140 6.35 -11.06 3.90
N ILE A 141 7.35 -10.67 3.10
CA ILE A 141 7.80 -9.27 3.00
C ILE A 141 6.66 -8.33 2.57
N PRO A 142 5.90 -8.61 1.49
CA PRO A 142 4.79 -7.72 1.11
C PRO A 142 3.74 -7.60 2.21
N GLY A 143 3.44 -8.71 2.89
CA GLY A 143 2.52 -8.73 4.03
C GLY A 143 2.98 -7.86 5.19
N ALA A 144 4.27 -7.90 5.54
CA ALA A 144 4.84 -7.07 6.59
C ALA A 144 4.85 -5.58 6.24
N ILE A 145 5.17 -5.23 4.99
CA ILE A 145 5.12 -3.85 4.50
C ILE A 145 3.69 -3.33 4.59
N VAL A 146 2.73 -4.05 3.99
CA VAL A 146 1.29 -3.67 3.96
C VAL A 146 0.72 -3.60 5.38
N ALA A 147 1.08 -4.52 6.26
CA ALA A 147 0.66 -4.48 7.66
C ALA A 147 1.08 -3.18 8.35
N GLY A 148 2.29 -2.69 8.11
CA GLY A 148 2.73 -1.39 8.64
C GLY A 148 2.09 -0.20 7.94
N SER A 149 2.05 -0.23 6.61
CA SER A 149 1.77 0.96 5.80
C SER A 149 0.31 1.17 5.40
N ALA A 150 -0.52 0.14 5.43
CA ALA A 150 -1.87 0.19 4.88
C ALA A 150 -2.95 -0.39 5.81
N THR A 151 -2.67 -0.51 7.12
CA THR A 151 -3.63 -1.00 8.10
C THR A 151 -3.95 0.03 9.20
N PHE A 152 -3.44 -0.14 10.41
CA PHE A 152 -3.75 0.69 11.58
C PHE A 152 -3.33 2.15 11.41
N THR A 153 -2.25 2.41 10.68
CA THR A 153 -1.78 3.75 10.33
C THR A 153 -2.63 4.43 9.26
N MET A 154 -3.35 3.69 8.42
CA MET A 154 -4.26 4.26 7.43
C MET A 154 -5.67 4.46 8.00
N SER A 155 -6.07 3.66 8.99
CA SER A 155 -7.48 3.55 9.40
C SER A 155 -7.78 4.04 10.81
N ALA A 156 -6.94 3.75 11.82
CA ALA A 156 -7.33 3.97 13.21
C ALA A 156 -6.50 5.03 13.96
N LEU A 157 -5.23 5.22 13.62
CA LEU A 157 -4.43 6.20 14.35
C LEU A 157 -4.97 7.62 14.15
N PRO A 158 -5.11 8.42 15.24
CA PRO A 158 -5.56 9.80 15.14
C PRO A 158 -4.52 10.66 14.43
N GLY A 159 -4.98 11.69 13.73
CA GLY A 159 -4.11 12.66 13.04
C GLY A 159 -3.50 12.14 11.73
N THR A 160 -3.88 10.94 11.28
CA THR A 160 -3.38 10.38 10.03
C THR A 160 -3.84 11.20 8.83
N PRO A 161 -2.97 11.48 7.84
CA PRO A 161 -3.35 12.20 6.62
C PRO A 161 -4.15 11.32 5.64
N ALA A 162 -4.80 10.26 6.13
CA ALA A 162 -5.48 9.28 5.30
C ALA A 162 -6.79 9.84 4.74
N ILE A 163 -6.92 9.77 3.41
CA ILE A 163 -8.11 10.20 2.66
C ILE A 163 -9.36 9.48 3.18
N GLN A 164 -9.21 8.21 3.55
CA GLN A 164 -10.25 7.35 4.10
C GLN A 164 -10.87 7.90 5.40
N ASN A 165 -10.11 8.67 6.18
CA ASN A 165 -10.57 9.26 7.44
C ASN A 165 -10.99 10.74 7.27
N ALA A 166 -10.27 11.49 6.44
CA ALA A 166 -10.52 12.91 6.22
C ALA A 166 -11.87 13.18 5.53
N ILE A 167 -12.24 12.36 4.53
CA ILE A 167 -13.49 12.53 3.78
C ILE A 167 -14.75 12.34 4.65
N PRO A 168 -14.92 11.22 5.39
CA PRO A 168 -16.12 11.00 6.18
C PRO A 168 -16.23 11.92 7.41
N GLY A 169 -15.11 12.43 7.96
CA GLY A 169 -15.10 13.18 9.21
C GLY A 169 -16.16 14.29 9.32
N PRO A 170 -16.21 15.24 8.37
CA PRO A 170 -17.20 16.31 8.36
C PRO A 170 -18.66 15.84 8.24
N PHE A 171 -18.93 14.68 7.63
CA PHE A 171 -20.29 14.11 7.58
C PHE A 171 -20.75 13.58 8.94
N PHE A 172 -19.80 13.15 9.79
CA PHE A 172 -20.06 12.68 11.14
C PHE A 172 -19.84 13.77 12.21
N GLY A 173 -19.52 15.00 11.81
CA GLY A 173 -19.19 16.08 12.76
C GLY A 173 -17.87 15.85 13.50
N THR A 174 -16.96 15.06 12.93
CA THR A 174 -15.65 14.72 13.50
C THR A 174 -14.51 15.35 12.72
N ASN A 175 -13.31 15.31 13.30
CA ASN A 175 -12.07 15.78 12.67
C ASN A 175 -11.00 14.67 12.71
N ALA A 176 -9.83 14.93 12.12
CA ALA A 176 -8.74 13.94 12.05
C ALA A 176 -8.27 13.40 13.42
N PHE A 177 -8.51 14.14 14.51
CA PHE A 177 -8.13 13.78 15.87
C PHE A 177 -9.33 13.31 16.71
N ALA A 178 -10.49 13.08 16.12
CA ALA A 178 -11.66 12.63 16.85
C ALA A 178 -11.45 11.24 17.47
N ALA A 179 -12.02 11.04 18.65
CA ALA A 179 -11.97 9.78 19.40
C ALA A 179 -10.54 9.17 19.53
N PRO A 180 -9.54 9.94 19.99
CA PRO A 180 -8.14 9.53 19.93
C PRO A 180 -7.83 8.28 20.76
N VAL A 181 -8.51 8.12 21.91
CA VAL A 181 -8.38 6.93 22.76
C VAL A 181 -8.86 5.68 22.02
N PHE A 182 -10.03 5.73 21.40
CA PHE A 182 -10.56 4.61 20.62
C PHE A 182 -9.71 4.30 19.41
N GLY A 183 -9.20 5.33 18.71
CA GLY A 183 -8.29 5.17 17.59
C GLY A 183 -6.98 4.49 17.99
N ILE A 184 -6.37 4.89 19.10
CA ILE A 184 -5.15 4.27 19.64
C ILE A 184 -5.42 2.81 20.04
N VAL A 185 -6.53 2.53 20.73
CA VAL A 185 -6.89 1.17 21.15
C VAL A 185 -7.13 0.27 19.93
N ALA A 186 -7.93 0.72 18.96
CA ALA A 186 -8.17 -0.03 17.73
C ALA A 186 -6.89 -0.23 16.91
N GLY A 187 -6.04 0.81 16.83
CA GLY A 187 -4.74 0.73 16.18
C GLY A 187 -3.80 -0.27 16.84
N LEU A 188 -3.77 -0.30 18.17
CA LEU A 188 -2.99 -1.27 18.94
C LEU A 188 -3.49 -2.70 18.71
N ILE A 189 -4.81 -2.91 18.74
CA ILE A 189 -5.41 -4.22 18.45
C ILE A 189 -5.01 -4.68 17.04
N MET A 190 -5.16 -3.83 16.04
CA MET A 190 -4.78 -4.15 14.65
C MET A 190 -3.28 -4.43 14.51
N PHE A 191 -2.42 -3.64 15.15
CA PHE A 191 -0.97 -3.88 15.16
C PHE A 191 -0.62 -5.23 15.80
N VAL A 192 -1.20 -5.54 16.96
CA VAL A 192 -0.97 -6.80 17.68
C VAL A 192 -1.47 -7.98 16.85
N LEU A 193 -2.69 -7.91 16.30
CA LEU A 193 -3.23 -8.99 15.48
C LEU A 193 -2.42 -9.19 14.20
N ALA A 194 -2.01 -8.13 13.51
CA ALA A 194 -1.19 -8.23 12.30
C ALA A 194 0.18 -8.85 12.58
N THR A 195 0.86 -8.38 13.64
CA THR A 195 2.18 -8.92 14.06
C THR A 195 2.07 -10.37 14.54
N MET A 196 1.04 -10.71 15.33
CA MET A 196 0.79 -12.08 15.79
C MET A 196 0.50 -13.02 14.62
N TRP A 197 -0.34 -12.60 13.68
CA TRP A 197 -0.70 -13.43 12.52
C TRP A 197 0.49 -13.67 11.60
N LEU A 198 1.26 -12.63 11.27
CA LEU A 198 2.46 -12.77 10.45
C LEU A 198 3.52 -13.61 11.17
N GLY A 199 3.70 -13.43 12.48
CA GLY A 199 4.63 -14.24 13.28
C GLY A 199 4.23 -15.70 13.37
N TRP A 200 2.93 -15.98 13.54
CA TRP A 200 2.39 -17.34 13.47
C TRP A 200 2.60 -17.96 12.08
N ARG A 201 2.37 -17.18 11.01
CA ARG A 201 2.58 -17.65 9.64
C ARG A 201 4.05 -17.97 9.39
N ALA A 202 4.98 -17.10 9.79
CA ALA A 202 6.41 -17.37 9.69
C ALA A 202 6.79 -18.69 10.37
N LYS A 203 6.39 -18.89 11.65
CA LYS A 203 6.65 -20.13 12.38
C LYS A 203 6.11 -21.37 11.67
N LYS A 204 4.89 -21.29 11.13
CA LYS A 204 4.27 -22.40 10.40
C LYS A 204 5.01 -22.74 9.11
N LEU A 205 5.56 -21.75 8.41
CA LEU A 205 6.32 -21.94 7.18
C LEU A 205 7.70 -22.50 7.43
N THR A 206 8.41 -21.95 8.42
CA THR A 206 9.71 -22.48 8.85
C THR A 206 9.58 -23.93 9.34
N ALA A 207 8.50 -24.26 10.07
CA ALA A 207 8.21 -25.64 10.48
C ALA A 207 7.87 -26.57 9.31
N ALA A 208 7.41 -26.03 8.18
CA ALA A 208 7.18 -26.76 6.93
C ALA A 208 8.45 -26.87 6.07
N GLY A 209 9.60 -26.41 6.56
CA GLY A 209 10.88 -26.43 5.85
C GLY A 209 11.12 -25.22 4.94
N GLU A 210 10.18 -24.28 4.86
CA GLU A 210 10.35 -23.09 4.02
C GLU A 210 11.20 -22.03 4.72
N GLY A 211 12.40 -21.80 4.19
CA GLY A 211 13.29 -20.71 4.57
C GLY A 211 13.25 -19.53 3.58
N TYR A 212 14.23 -18.63 3.67
CA TYR A 212 14.32 -17.50 2.73
C TYR A 212 14.64 -17.93 1.29
N GLN A 213 15.48 -18.95 1.11
CA GLN A 213 16.04 -19.35 -0.19
C GLN A 213 15.22 -20.41 -0.94
N ASP A 214 14.02 -20.74 -0.46
CA ASP A 214 13.25 -21.82 -1.06
C ASP A 214 12.78 -21.45 -2.48
N SER A 215 13.21 -22.27 -3.44
CA SER A 215 13.10 -22.09 -4.90
C SER A 215 11.67 -22.08 -5.45
N ASN A 216 10.68 -22.34 -4.59
CA ASN A 216 9.26 -22.38 -4.94
C ASN A 216 8.55 -21.03 -4.77
N THR A 217 9.30 -19.96 -4.47
CA THR A 217 8.75 -18.63 -4.23
C THR A 217 8.63 -17.84 -5.53
N ARG A 218 7.41 -17.47 -5.93
CA ARG A 218 7.16 -16.57 -7.06
C ARG A 218 7.95 -15.26 -6.89
N PRO A 219 8.54 -14.68 -7.95
CA PRO A 219 9.29 -13.43 -7.85
C PRO A 219 8.43 -12.33 -7.21
N GLY A 220 9.06 -11.55 -6.33
CA GLY A 220 8.39 -10.49 -5.56
C GLY A 220 8.07 -9.26 -6.43
N PHE A 221 7.10 -8.47 -5.98
CA PHE A 221 6.79 -7.17 -6.59
C PHE A 221 8.02 -6.25 -6.46
N GLY A 222 8.65 -5.90 -7.59
CA GLY A 222 9.91 -5.12 -7.65
C GLY A 222 11.09 -5.86 -8.28
N GLU A 223 11.04 -7.20 -8.39
CA GLU A 223 12.12 -7.99 -9.00
C GLU A 223 11.99 -8.14 -10.51
N ALA A 224 10.85 -7.75 -11.09
CA ALA A 224 10.60 -7.82 -12.53
C ALA A 224 11.46 -6.83 -13.37
N GLY A 225 12.39 -6.09 -12.75
CA GLY A 225 13.31 -5.18 -13.41
C GLY A 225 14.79 -5.38 -13.05
N GLU A 226 15.12 -6.33 -12.18
CA GLU A 226 16.51 -6.61 -11.79
C GLU A 226 16.97 -7.87 -12.54
N ASN A 227 17.35 -7.68 -13.80
CA ASN A 227 18.06 -8.71 -14.53
C ASN A 227 19.38 -8.98 -13.80
N ASP A 228 19.54 -10.21 -13.32
CA ASP A 228 20.80 -10.79 -12.88
C ASP A 228 21.81 -10.77 -14.05
N ASN A 229 22.44 -9.62 -14.25
CA ASN A 229 23.57 -9.43 -15.15
C ASN A 229 24.89 -9.48 -14.38
N ASN A 230 24.96 -10.33 -13.35
CA ASN A 230 26.24 -10.71 -12.76
C ASN A 230 26.73 -11.98 -13.44
N GLY A 231 27.34 -11.77 -14.61
CA GLY A 231 28.12 -12.77 -15.30
C GLY A 231 29.18 -13.34 -14.37
N ASP A 232 29.08 -14.63 -14.15
CA ASP A 232 30.07 -15.45 -13.48
C ASP A 232 31.37 -15.43 -14.31
N THR A 233 32.27 -14.50 -14.00
CA THR A 233 33.65 -14.51 -14.49
C THR A 233 34.57 -14.97 -13.37
N GLY A 234 34.98 -16.26 -13.41
CA GLY A 234 35.87 -16.79 -12.37
C GLY A 234 36.36 -18.24 -12.52
N THR A 235 36.93 -18.60 -13.68
CA THR A 235 38.11 -19.49 -13.86
C THR A 235 38.34 -20.75 -12.98
N SER A 236 38.43 -21.92 -13.63
CA SER A 236 39.57 -22.88 -13.55
C SER A 236 39.37 -24.00 -14.60
N SER A 237 40.08 -23.97 -15.73
CA SER A 237 41.36 -24.64 -16.02
C SER A 237 41.25 -26.10 -16.52
N GLY A 238 41.47 -26.28 -17.83
CA GLY A 238 42.24 -27.37 -18.43
C GLY A 238 41.53 -28.70 -18.70
N THR A 239 41.32 -29.03 -19.99
CA THR A 239 42.10 -30.09 -20.68
C THR A 239 41.76 -30.07 -22.19
N THR A 240 42.84 -30.05 -22.96
CA THR A 240 43.01 -30.13 -24.42
C THR A 240 42.26 -31.30 -25.06
N THR A 241 41.85 -31.17 -26.34
CA THR A 241 42.12 -32.13 -27.46
C THR A 241 41.06 -32.01 -28.59
N SER A 242 41.50 -31.35 -29.68
CA SER A 242 41.23 -31.58 -31.12
C SER A 242 39.84 -31.96 -31.69
N ALA A 243 39.42 -31.07 -32.61
CA ALA A 243 39.26 -31.31 -34.06
C ALA A 243 37.89 -31.70 -34.67
N VAL A 244 37.69 -31.07 -35.84
CA VAL A 244 36.89 -31.46 -37.03
C VAL A 244 35.44 -30.93 -37.12
N THR A 245 35.33 -29.82 -37.85
CA THR A 245 34.48 -29.59 -39.05
C THR A 245 33.27 -30.49 -39.27
N GLN A 246 32.06 -29.93 -39.21
CA GLN A 246 31.18 -29.61 -40.37
C GLN A 246 30.06 -28.67 -39.92
#